data_AF-A0A4Y2H509-F1
#
_entry.id   AF-A0A4Y2H509-F1
#
_cell.length_a   1.000
_cell.length_b   1.000
_cell.length_c   1.000
_cell.angle_alpha   90.00
_cell.angle_beta   90.00
_cell.angle_gamma   90.00
#
_symmetry.space_group_name_H-M   'P 1'
#
loop_
_entity.id
_entity.type
_entity.pdbx_description
1 polymer ?
#
loop_
_entity_poly.entity_id
_entity_poly.type
_entity_poly.pdbx_seq_one_letter_code
_entity_poly.pdbx_strand_id
1 'polypeptide(L)'
;MFFQEVLSEYYFESEAYEDRPLKVVIRDLPINMEIPEIIQNLEEKGYKIGRASQMKNYKEKTPLPLYLIDVKKYGNYANIFNEKQICYFRVKVVPYRQRKKATICYNCSGYYRSQRIAICAPGA
;
A
#
# COMPACT_ATOMS: atom_id res chain seq x y z
N MET A 1 -19.26 0.29 31.17
CA MET A 1 -18.96 -0.78 30.20
C MET A 1 -18.93 -0.24 28.77
N PHE A 2 -19.91 0.56 28.33
CA PHE A 2 -19.94 1.21 27.01
C PHE A 2 -18.72 2.10 26.66
N PHE A 3 -18.18 2.85 27.62
CA PHE A 3 -17.03 3.74 27.38
C PHE A 3 -15.70 2.99 27.16
N GLN A 4 -15.57 1.79 27.72
CA GLN A 4 -14.35 0.98 27.61
C GLN A 4 -14.26 0.31 26.23
N GLU A 5 -15.40 -0.12 25.69
CA GLU A 5 -15.52 -0.74 24.37
C GLU A 5 -15.17 0.27 23.25
N VAL A 6 -15.73 1.49 23.32
CA VAL A 6 -15.46 2.55 22.34
C VAL A 6 -13.99 3.00 22.34
N LEU A 7 -13.35 3.07 23.51
CA LEU A 7 -11.91 3.35 23.61
C LEU A 7 -11.07 2.19 23.06
N SER A 8 -11.48 0.94 23.28
CA SER A 8 -10.78 -0.24 22.75
C SER A 8 -10.87 -0.34 21.22
N GLU A 9 -12.02 -0.04 20.63
CA GLU A 9 -12.19 0.02 19.17
C GLU A 9 -11.39 1.17 18.56
N TYR A 10 -11.41 2.36 19.19
CA TYR A 10 -10.63 3.52 18.72
C TYR A 10 -9.12 3.28 18.79
N TYR A 11 -8.64 2.68 19.89
CA TYR A 11 -7.23 2.30 20.03
C TYR A 11 -6.83 1.22 19.01
N PHE A 12 -7.66 0.19 18.83
CA PHE A 12 -7.42 -0.89 17.86
C PHE A 12 -7.36 -0.39 16.41
N GLU A 13 -8.24 0.54 16.02
CA GLU A 13 -8.21 1.15 14.68
C GLU A 13 -6.96 2.04 14.46
N SER A 14 -6.47 2.70 15.52
CA SER A 14 -5.28 3.56 15.46
C SER A 14 -3.98 2.74 15.33
N GLU A 15 -3.83 1.64 16.08
CA GLU A 15 -2.72 0.70 15.92
C GLU A 15 -2.72 0.06 14.53
N ALA A 16 -3.90 -0.34 14.03
CA ALA A 16 -4.07 -0.89 12.69
C ALA A 16 -3.77 0.10 11.54
N TYR A 17 -3.67 1.41 11.82
CA TYR A 17 -3.25 2.41 10.85
C TYR A 17 -1.74 2.63 10.87
N GLU A 18 -1.14 2.63 12.06
CA GLU A 18 0.30 2.80 12.20
C GLU A 18 1.09 1.57 11.74
N ASP A 19 0.59 0.36 11.98
CA ASP A 19 1.25 -0.87 11.56
C ASP A 19 1.13 -1.18 10.06
N ARG A 20 0.37 -0.39 9.29
CA ARG A 20 0.25 -0.62 7.84
C ARG A 20 1.61 -0.46 7.16
N PRO A 21 2.08 -1.46 6.42
CA PRO A 21 3.32 -1.35 5.68
C PRO A 21 3.19 -0.27 4.60
N LEU A 22 4.29 0.41 4.34
CA LEU A 22 4.44 1.36 3.25
C LEU A 22 4.49 0.59 1.93
N LYS A 23 3.51 0.83 1.05
CA LYS A 23 3.45 0.19 -0.27
C LYS A 23 4.19 1.03 -1.30
N VAL A 24 5.21 0.45 -1.92
CA VAL A 24 6.00 1.08 -2.97
C VAL A 24 6.00 0.25 -4.24
N VAL A 25 6.17 0.93 -5.38
CA VAL A 25 6.38 0.30 -6.67
C VAL A 25 7.79 0.64 -7.14
N ILE A 26 8.59 -0.39 -7.36
CA ILE A 26 9.88 -0.26 -8.03
C ILE A 26 9.65 -0.43 -9.53
N ARG A 27 10.13 0.55 -10.30
CA ARG A 27 10.12 0.55 -11.76
C ARG A 27 11.52 0.29 -12.30
N ASP A 28 11.57 -0.11 -13.56
CA ASP A 28 12.79 -0.26 -14.35
C ASP A 28 13.69 -1.41 -13.86
N LEU A 29 13.09 -2.43 -13.23
CA LEU A 29 13.73 -3.73 -13.03
C LEU A 29 13.46 -4.67 -14.23
N PRO A 30 14.36 -5.60 -14.55
CA PRO A 30 14.11 -6.62 -15.55
C PRO A 30 12.91 -7.49 -15.16
N ILE A 31 12.16 -7.98 -16.13
CA ILE A 31 10.99 -8.83 -15.89
C ILE A 31 11.39 -10.20 -15.29
N ASN A 32 12.59 -10.68 -15.61
CA ASN A 32 13.09 -11.99 -15.20
C ASN A 32 13.81 -11.97 -13.84
N MET A 33 13.78 -10.83 -13.13
CA MET A 33 14.42 -10.72 -11.82
C MET A 33 13.68 -11.55 -10.77
N GLU A 34 14.45 -12.28 -9.98
CA GLU A 34 13.91 -13.10 -8.90
C GLU A 34 13.53 -12.23 -7.71
N ILE A 35 12.29 -12.40 -7.23
CA ILE A 35 11.78 -11.73 -6.03
C ILE A 35 12.70 -11.91 -4.80
N PRO A 36 13.24 -13.11 -4.49
CA PRO A 36 14.15 -13.26 -3.35
C PRO A 36 15.41 -12.39 -3.45
N GLU A 37 16.00 -12.21 -4.63
CA GLU A 37 17.16 -11.34 -4.81
C GLU A 37 16.83 -9.86 -4.53
N ILE A 38 15.63 -9.41 -4.91
CA ILE A 38 15.15 -8.05 -4.60
C ILE A 38 15.01 -7.88 -3.09
N ILE A 39 14.39 -8.86 -2.43
CA ILE A 39 14.16 -8.84 -0.98
C ILE A 39 15.51 -8.77 -0.26
N GLN A 40 16.43 -9.67 -0.60
CA GLN A 40 17.76 -9.74 0.01
C GLN A 40 18.50 -8.41 -0.14
N ASN A 41 18.53 -7.83 -1.35
CA ASN A 41 19.24 -6.57 -1.56
C ASN A 41 18.64 -5.39 -0.78
N LEU A 42 17.32 -5.37 -0.61
CA LEU A 42 16.65 -4.36 0.22
C LEU A 42 16.90 -4.59 1.72
N GLU A 43 16.95 -5.84 2.17
CA GLU A 43 17.28 -6.19 3.56
C GLU A 43 18.73 -5.87 3.91
N GLU A 44 19.68 -6.10 2.99
CA GLU A 44 21.09 -5.71 3.13
C GLU A 44 21.28 -4.19 3.28
N LYS A 45 20.36 -3.40 2.70
CA LYS A 45 20.30 -1.93 2.87
C LYS A 45 19.63 -1.50 4.16
N GLY A 46 19.14 -2.44 4.97
CA GLY A 46 18.50 -2.18 6.26
C GLY A 46 16.98 -1.97 6.21
N TYR A 47 16.32 -2.28 5.09
CA TYR A 47 14.86 -2.22 5.00
C TYR A 47 14.23 -3.55 5.41
N LYS A 48 13.20 -3.51 6.26
CA LYS A 48 12.41 -4.71 6.57
C LYS A 48 11.30 -4.90 5.54
N ILE A 49 11.42 -5.94 4.73
CA ILE A 49 10.43 -6.25 3.70
C ILE A 49 9.36 -7.20 4.24
N GLY A 50 8.10 -6.95 3.89
CA GLY A 50 6.97 -7.82 4.20
C GLY A 50 6.65 -8.74 3.03
N ARG A 51 5.90 -8.22 2.06
CA ARG A 51 5.49 -8.95 0.86
C ARG A 51 6.05 -8.25 -0.37
N ALA A 52 6.60 -9.02 -1.30
CA ALA A 52 6.99 -8.54 -2.62
C ALA A 52 6.28 -9.35 -3.71
N SER A 53 5.87 -8.69 -4.78
CA SER A 53 5.22 -9.35 -5.92
C SER A 53 5.46 -8.60 -7.22
N GLN A 54 5.65 -9.33 -8.31
CA GLN A 54 5.68 -8.74 -9.64
C GLN A 54 4.26 -8.42 -10.10
N MET A 55 4.04 -7.18 -10.55
CA MET A 55 2.76 -6.77 -11.09
C MET A 55 2.54 -7.41 -12.46
N LYS A 56 1.28 -7.71 -12.78
CA LYS A 56 0.89 -8.28 -14.07
C LYS A 56 -0.14 -7.39 -14.74
N ASN A 57 -0.13 -7.38 -16.07
CA ASN A 57 -1.24 -6.81 -16.84
C ASN A 57 -2.50 -7.59 -16.48
N TYR A 58 -3.54 -6.90 -16.00
CA TYR A 58 -4.77 -7.55 -15.57
C TYR A 58 -5.48 -8.30 -16.73
N LYS A 59 -5.42 -7.73 -17.94
CA LYS A 59 -6.09 -8.32 -19.12
C LYS A 59 -5.30 -9.48 -19.69
N GLU A 60 -4.02 -9.26 -19.97
CA GLU A 60 -3.16 -10.22 -20.68
C GLU A 60 -2.49 -11.23 -19.74
N LYS A 61 -2.53 -11.01 -18.43
CA LYS A 61 -1.83 -11.81 -17.39
C LYS A 61 -0.30 -11.86 -17.58
N THR A 62 0.25 -10.99 -18.42
CA THR A 62 1.67 -10.85 -18.71
C THR A 62 2.40 -10.13 -17.57
N PRO A 63 3.62 -10.54 -17.20
CA PRO A 63 4.40 -9.87 -16.17
C PRO A 63 4.89 -8.50 -16.63
N LEU A 64 4.89 -7.53 -15.73
CA LEU A 64 5.38 -6.17 -15.98
C LEU A 64 6.72 -5.95 -15.27
N PRO A 65 7.57 -5.04 -15.77
CA PRO A 65 8.80 -4.60 -15.09
C PRO A 65 8.47 -3.66 -13.90
N LEU A 66 7.48 -4.05 -13.09
CA LEU A 66 6.95 -3.30 -11.96
C LEU A 66 6.81 -4.26 -10.79
N TYR A 67 7.47 -3.94 -9.68
CA TYR A 67 7.47 -4.76 -8.47
C TYR A 67 6.79 -4.00 -7.35
N LEU A 68 5.70 -4.56 -6.83
CA LEU A 68 5.00 -4.04 -5.67
C LEU A 68 5.63 -4.62 -4.40
N ILE A 69 6.08 -3.75 -3.51
CA ILE A 69 6.75 -4.14 -2.27
C ILE A 69 6.08 -3.45 -1.08
N ASP A 70 5.76 -4.26 -0.08
CA ASP A 70 5.28 -3.83 1.22
C ASP A 70 6.50 -3.71 2.16
N VAL A 71 6.83 -2.49 2.56
CA VAL A 71 7.94 -2.16 3.46
C VAL A 71 7.39 -1.93 4.85
N LYS A 72 7.91 -2.63 5.86
CA LYS A 72 7.50 -2.40 7.25
C LYS A 72 8.00 -1.03 7.71
N LYS A 73 7.18 -0.29 8.45
CA LYS A 73 7.57 1.01 9.03
C LYS A 73 8.52 0.83 10.22
N TYR A 74 9.74 0.41 9.94
CA TYR A 74 10.77 0.18 10.93
C TYR A 74 12.05 0.91 10.53
N GLY A 75 12.63 1.69 11.46
CA GLY A 75 13.84 2.47 11.21
C GLY A 75 13.65 3.47 10.06
N ASN A 76 14.60 3.47 9.11
CA ASN A 76 14.68 4.45 8.01
C ASN A 76 13.83 4.09 6.79
N TYR A 77 12.63 3.52 6.97
CA TYR A 77 11.76 3.04 5.89
C TYR A 77 11.41 4.11 4.84
N ALA A 78 11.34 5.40 5.23
CA ALA A 78 11.02 6.50 4.32
C ALA A 78 12.14 6.79 3.30
N ASN A 79 13.38 6.39 3.60
CA ASN A 79 14.51 6.61 2.69
C ASN A 79 14.46 5.72 1.45
N ILE A 80 13.56 4.72 1.40
CA ILE A 80 13.41 3.86 0.23
C ILE A 80 13.08 4.64 -1.05
N PHE A 81 12.42 5.81 -0.94
CA PHE A 81 12.13 6.66 -2.10
C PHE A 81 13.38 7.32 -2.70
N ASN A 82 14.47 7.40 -1.92
CA ASN A 82 15.75 7.96 -2.36
C ASN A 82 16.67 6.90 -3.01
N GLU A 83 16.31 5.62 -2.93
CA GLU A 83 17.04 4.53 -3.56
C GLU A 83 16.96 4.64 -5.09
N LYS A 84 18.13 4.81 -5.72
CA LYS A 84 18.26 4.92 -7.18
C LYS A 84 18.80 3.66 -7.84
N GLN A 85 19.29 2.72 -7.04
CA GLN A 85 19.89 1.48 -7.51
C GLN A 85 19.40 0.34 -6.63
N ILE A 86 18.97 -0.77 -7.22
CA ILE A 86 18.65 -2.01 -6.49
C ILE A 86 19.31 -3.14 -7.25
N CYS A 87 19.99 -4.02 -6.52
CA CYS A 87 20.92 -5.01 -7.09
C CYS A 87 21.96 -4.29 -7.98
N TYR A 88 21.97 -4.59 -9.28
CA TYR A 88 22.86 -3.98 -10.27
C TYR A 88 22.13 -3.03 -11.24
N PHE A 89 20.84 -2.75 -10.99
CA PHE A 89 20.00 -1.96 -11.90
C PHE A 89 19.73 -0.57 -11.34
N ARG A 90 19.66 0.41 -12.24
CA ARG A 90 19.14 1.75 -11.92
C ARG A 90 17.62 1.69 -11.92
N VAL A 91 17.01 2.16 -10.84
CA VAL A 91 15.58 2.00 -10.59
C VAL A 91 14.93 3.30 -10.19
N LYS A 92 13.59 3.33 -10.31
CA LYS A 92 12.78 4.41 -9.77
C LYS A 92 11.76 3.85 -8.78
N VAL A 93 11.85 4.29 -7.53
CA VAL A 93 10.90 3.96 -6.48
C VAL A 93 9.78 5.01 -6.46
N VAL A 94 8.53 4.57 -6.53
CA VAL A 94 7.34 5.44 -6.54
C VAL A 94 6.33 4.93 -5.52
N PRO A 95 5.60 5.80 -4.80
CA PRO A 95 4.52 5.35 -3.91
C PRO A 95 3.44 4.61 -4.70
N TYR A 96 2.91 3.52 -4.11
CA TYR A 96 1.81 2.80 -4.72
C TYR A 96 0.51 3.62 -4.64
N ARG A 97 0.04 4.11 -5.78
CA ARG A 97 -1.23 4.83 -5.87
C ARG A 97 -2.38 3.84 -5.95
N GLN A 98 -3.10 3.67 -4.84
CA GLN A 98 -4.36 2.93 -4.85
C GLN A 98 -5.39 3.66 -5.73
N ARG A 99 -6.15 2.89 -6.52
CA ARG A 99 -7.30 3.47 -7.23
C ARG A 99 -8.36 3.84 -6.20
N LYS A 100 -8.76 5.12 -6.18
CA LYS A 100 -9.89 5.58 -5.35
C LYS A 100 -11.15 4.86 -5.85
N LYS A 101 -11.64 3.90 -5.09
CA LYS A 101 -13.00 3.38 -5.31
C LYS A 101 -13.97 4.44 -4.80
N ALA A 102 -15.02 4.72 -5.56
CA ALA A 102 -16.09 5.56 -5.06
C ALA A 102 -16.76 4.83 -3.90
N THR A 103 -16.68 5.38 -2.69
CA THR A 103 -17.45 4.88 -1.54
C THR A 103 -18.92 5.14 -1.84
N ILE A 104 -19.75 4.10 -1.84
CA ILE A 104 -21.20 4.22 -2.04
C ILE A 104 -21.86 4.27 -0.66
N CYS A 105 -22.76 5.23 -0.46
CA CYS A 105 -23.65 5.22 0.70
C CYS A 105 -24.79 4.25 0.44
N TYR A 106 -24.91 3.16 1.22
CA TYR A 106 -26.05 2.24 1.05
C TYR A 106 -27.42 2.86 1.41
N ASN A 107 -27.44 4.01 2.10
CA ASN A 107 -28.70 4.68 2.46
C ASN A 107 -29.26 5.55 1.32
N CYS A 108 -28.42 6.23 0.55
CA CYS A 108 -28.84 7.14 -0.53
C CYS A 108 -28.30 6.78 -1.91
N SER A 109 -27.61 5.64 -2.05
CA SER A 109 -26.91 5.20 -3.27
C SER A 109 -25.93 6.22 -3.87
N GLY A 110 -25.57 7.26 -3.11
CA GLY A 110 -24.68 8.32 -3.56
C GLY A 110 -23.21 7.92 -3.56
N TYR A 111 -22.46 8.40 -4.54
CA TYR A 111 -21.01 8.20 -4.66
C TYR A 111 -20.21 9.20 -3.80
N TYR A 112 -19.06 8.75 -3.29
CA TYR A 112 -18.06 9.50 -2.50
C TYR A 112 -18.52 9.98 -1.12
N ARG A 113 -19.53 9.34 -0.53
CA ARG A 113 -20.05 9.68 0.81
C ARG A 113 -20.22 8.39 1.62
N SER A 114 -19.67 8.35 2.82
CA SER A 114 -19.89 7.25 3.78
C SER A 114 -21.17 7.55 4.59
N GLN A 115 -21.91 6.51 5.00
CA GLN A 115 -23.13 6.62 5.80
C GLN A 115 -22.97 7.51 7.05
N ARG A 116 -21.73 7.63 7.57
CA ARG A 116 -21.43 8.35 8.81
C ARG A 116 -21.31 9.88 8.70
N ILE A 117 -21.28 10.48 7.50
CA ILE A 117 -21.00 11.93 7.33
C ILE A 117 -22.18 12.74 6.76
N ALA A 118 -23.27 12.14 6.30
CA ALA A 118 -24.33 12.90 5.63
C ALA A 118 -25.67 12.82 6.37
N ILE A 119 -26.14 14.01 6.78
CA ILE A 119 -27.55 14.41 6.77
C ILE A 119 -28.07 14.01 5.38
N CYS A 120 -28.73 12.85 5.30
CA CYS A 120 -29.36 12.39 4.08
C CYS A 120 -30.63 13.22 3.94
N ALA A 121 -30.58 14.31 3.17
CA ALA A 121 -31.81 14.99 2.80
C ALA A 121 -32.67 13.98 2.01
N PRO A 122 -33.89 13.66 2.47
CA PRO A 122 -34.81 12.84 1.69
C PRO A 122 -35.12 13.57 0.37
N GLY A 123 -35.27 12.79 -0.70
CA GLY A 123 -35.25 13.25 -2.09
C GLY A 123 -36.17 14.43 -2.40
N ALA A 124 -35.72 15.25 -3.35
CA ALA A 124 -36.57 16.09 -4.17
C ALA A 124 -37.11 15.27 -5.34
#